data_AF-B3T7E8-F1
#
_entry.id   AF-B3T7E8-F1
#
_cell.length_a   1.000
_cell.length_b   1.000
_cell.length_c   1.000
_cell.angle_alpha   90.00
_cell.angle_beta   90.00
_cell.angle_gamma   90.00
#
_symmetry.space_group_name_H-M   'P 1'
#
loop_
_entity.id
_entity.type
_entity.pdbx_description
1 polymer ?
#
loop_
_entity_poly.entity_id
_entity_poly.type
_entity_poly.pdbx_seq_one_letter_code
_entity_poly.pdbx_strand_id
1 'polypeptide(L)'
;MLNVLEQGKNLLLPRIVNDNLEFYIVPNLEKLEKGSFEIMEPKDSCKKAEKIDCVLIPTVGVSKSGVRLGYGKGYYDRFLSSTNAVKISLTYSKQIVKSIPSDSHDIKIDWIVTEDENVKIS
;
A
#
# COMPACT_ATOMS: atom_id res chain seq x y z
N MET A 1 -8.23 -11.59 -0.83
CA MET A 1 -9.09 -10.38 -0.87
C MET A 1 -10.50 -10.67 -0.32
N LEU A 2 -11.20 -11.70 -0.82
CA LEU A 2 -12.55 -12.06 -0.37
C LEU A 2 -12.67 -12.30 1.15
N ASN A 3 -11.66 -12.94 1.76
CA ASN A 3 -11.63 -13.22 3.19
C ASN A 3 -11.65 -11.95 4.09
N VAL A 4 -11.15 -10.80 3.60
CA VAL A 4 -11.21 -9.54 4.38
C VAL A 4 -12.67 -9.07 4.53
N LEU A 5 -13.45 -9.18 3.47
CA LEU A 5 -14.87 -8.81 3.46
C LEU A 5 -15.71 -9.77 4.31
N GLU A 6 -15.40 -11.07 4.23
CA GLU A 6 -16.05 -12.11 5.05
C GLU A 6 -15.81 -11.92 6.56
N GLN A 7 -14.65 -11.37 6.93
CA GLN A 7 -14.30 -11.05 8.33
C GLN A 7 -14.94 -9.74 8.83
N GLY A 8 -15.80 -9.09 8.05
CA GLY A 8 -16.44 -7.82 8.44
C GLY A 8 -15.46 -6.63 8.48
N LYS A 9 -14.31 -6.73 7.81
CA LYS A 9 -13.34 -5.62 7.70
C LYS A 9 -13.63 -4.80 6.45
N ASN A 10 -13.25 -3.53 6.50
CA ASN A 10 -13.30 -2.66 5.32
C ASN A 10 -12.12 -2.95 4.39
N LEU A 11 -12.41 -3.38 3.16
CA LEU A 11 -11.41 -3.43 2.10
C LEU A 11 -11.27 -2.04 1.47
N LEU A 12 -10.06 -1.49 1.52
CA LEU A 12 -9.73 -0.21 0.92
C LEU A 12 -8.81 -0.45 -0.27
N LEU A 13 -9.15 0.09 -1.43
CA LEU A 13 -8.27 0.05 -2.60
C LEU A 13 -7.90 1.46 -3.05
N PRO A 14 -6.68 1.64 -3.59
CA PRO A 14 -6.21 2.94 -4.03
C PRO A 14 -6.82 3.35 -5.37
N ARG A 15 -6.89 4.65 -5.60
CA ARG A 15 -7.16 5.29 -6.88
C ARG A 15 -6.33 6.56 -6.99
N ILE A 16 -5.84 6.85 -8.19
CA ILE A 16 -5.12 8.10 -8.44
C ILE A 16 -6.12 9.21 -8.78
N VAL A 17 -6.14 10.27 -7.97
CA VAL A 17 -6.97 11.46 -8.18
C VAL A 17 -6.09 12.70 -8.09
N ASN A 18 -6.01 13.49 -9.16
CA ASN A 18 -5.18 14.69 -9.23
C ASN A 18 -3.73 14.47 -8.73
N ASP A 19 -3.08 13.41 -9.22
CA ASP A 19 -1.73 12.98 -8.80
C ASP A 19 -1.55 12.63 -7.31
N ASN A 20 -2.65 12.38 -6.60
CA ASN A 20 -2.64 11.89 -5.23
C ASN A 20 -3.21 10.47 -5.15
N LEU A 21 -2.65 9.67 -4.25
CA LEU A 21 -3.14 8.32 -3.97
C LEU A 21 -4.23 8.41 -2.90
N GLU A 22 -5.48 8.17 -3.30
CA GLU A 22 -6.63 8.16 -2.40
C GLU A 22 -7.16 6.75 -2.22
N PHE A 23 -7.73 6.44 -1.06
CA PHE A 23 -8.27 5.12 -0.76
C PHE A 23 -9.79 5.18 -0.63
N TYR A 24 -10.46 4.18 -1.18
CA TYR A 24 -11.92 4.08 -1.20
C TYR A 24 -12.38 2.74 -0.64
N ILE A 25 -13.52 2.75 0.05
CA ILE A 25 -14.14 1.55 0.60
C ILE A 25 -14.78 0.76 -0.54
N VAL A 26 -14.34 -0.49 -0.71
CA VAL A 26 -14.81 -1.41 -1.76
C VAL A 26 -15.60 -2.54 -1.09
N PRO A 27 -16.95 -2.52 -1.15
CA PRO A 27 -17.77 -3.55 -0.49
C PRO A 27 -17.72 -4.89 -1.23
N ASN A 28 -17.41 -4.89 -2.53
CA ASN A 28 -17.24 -6.08 -3.36
C ASN A 28 -16.47 -5.72 -4.65
N LEU A 29 -16.02 -6.74 -5.38
CA LEU A 29 -15.19 -6.54 -6.59
C LEU A 29 -15.97 -5.98 -7.79
N GLU A 30 -17.31 -6.04 -7.80
CA GLU A 30 -18.14 -5.44 -8.86
C GLU A 30 -18.12 -3.90 -8.82
N LYS A 31 -17.65 -3.33 -7.69
CA LYS A 31 -17.41 -1.90 -7.52
C LYS A 31 -16.05 -1.43 -8.08
N LEU A 32 -15.38 -2.28 -8.86
CA LEU A 32 -14.17 -1.91 -9.57
C LEU A 32 -14.45 -1.65 -11.05
N GLU A 33 -13.67 -0.75 -11.63
CA GLU A 33 -13.66 -0.45 -13.06
C GLU A 33 -12.22 -0.27 -13.54
N LYS A 34 -11.99 -0.37 -14.85
CA LYS A 34 -10.66 -0.10 -15.41
C LYS A 34 -10.35 1.39 -15.24
N GLY A 35 -9.28 1.68 -14.51
CA GLY A 35 -8.77 3.02 -14.27
C GLY A 35 -7.47 3.31 -15.01
N SER A 36 -6.62 4.12 -14.40
CA SER A 36 -5.30 4.47 -14.94
C SER A 36 -4.43 3.21 -15.17
N PHE A 37 -3.49 3.22 -16.11
CA PHE A 37 -2.56 2.10 -16.36
C PHE A 37 -3.23 0.71 -16.56
N GLU A 38 -4.49 0.67 -16.98
CA GLU A 38 -5.31 -0.56 -17.09
C GLU A 38 -5.47 -1.35 -15.78
N ILE A 39 -5.21 -0.74 -14.63
CA ILE A 39 -5.48 -1.36 -13.32
C ILE A 39 -6.94 -1.16 -12.91
N MET A 40 -7.46 -2.14 -12.17
CA MET A 40 -8.81 -2.05 -11.60
C MET A 40 -8.81 -1.08 -10.42
N GLU A 41 -9.58 0.00 -10.51
CA GLU A 41 -9.73 1.04 -9.48
C GLU A 41 -11.17 1.08 -8.95
N PRO A 42 -11.39 1.56 -7.72
CA PRO A 42 -12.72 1.82 -7.19
C PRO A 42 -13.53 2.79 -8.06
N LYS A 43 -14.78 2.41 -8.38
CA LYS A 43 -15.75 3.27 -9.06
C LYS A 43 -15.97 4.58 -8.31
N ASP A 44 -16.33 5.65 -9.02
CA ASP A 44 -16.69 6.96 -8.44
C ASP A 44 -17.76 6.88 -7.34
N SER A 45 -18.64 5.88 -7.41
CA SER A 45 -19.68 5.63 -6.39
C SER A 45 -19.15 5.13 -5.03
N CYS A 46 -17.88 4.76 -4.93
CA CYS A 46 -17.29 4.27 -3.69
C CYS A 46 -17.04 5.42 -2.71
N LYS A 47 -17.26 5.19 -1.42
CA LYS A 47 -16.98 6.21 -0.39
C LYS A 47 -15.46 6.31 -0.17
N LYS A 48 -14.92 7.52 -0.22
CA LYS A 48 -13.54 7.80 0.17
C LYS A 48 -13.32 7.43 1.65
N ALA A 49 -12.23 6.74 1.93
CA ALA A 49 -11.88 6.32 3.28
C ALA A 49 -11.35 7.53 4.09
N GLU A 50 -11.90 7.71 5.28
CA GLU A 50 -11.46 8.76 6.23
C GLU A 50 -10.40 8.24 7.20
N LYS A 51 -10.38 6.92 7.44
CA LYS A 51 -9.47 6.25 8.34
C LYS A 51 -8.90 5.00 7.68
N ILE A 52 -7.61 4.78 7.88
CA ILE A 52 -6.86 3.62 7.39
C ILE A 52 -6.07 3.07 8.57
N ASP A 53 -6.39 1.84 9.00
CA ASP A 53 -5.70 1.22 10.14
C ASP A 53 -4.35 0.61 9.71
N CYS A 54 -4.31 -0.05 8.55
CA CYS A 54 -3.09 -0.56 7.94
C CYS A 54 -3.14 -0.48 6.41
N VAL A 55 -1.97 -0.45 5.77
CA VAL A 55 -1.81 -0.44 4.33
C VAL A 55 -0.79 -1.48 3.90
N LEU A 56 -1.18 -2.31 2.93
CA LEU A 56 -0.27 -3.22 2.25
C LEU A 56 0.36 -2.47 1.08
N ILE A 57 1.68 -2.31 1.12
CA ILE A 57 2.45 -1.50 0.19
C ILE A 57 3.20 -2.44 -0.77
N PRO A 58 2.91 -2.39 -2.08
CA PRO A 58 3.70 -3.12 -3.06
C PRO A 58 5.09 -2.48 -3.20
N THR A 59 6.14 -3.30 -3.20
CA THR A 59 7.53 -2.85 -3.28
C THR A 59 8.31 -3.64 -4.32
N VAL A 60 9.19 -2.96 -5.06
CA VAL A 60 10.19 -3.59 -5.93
C VAL A 60 11.28 -4.24 -5.09
N GLY A 61 11.66 -3.58 -4.00
CA GLY A 61 12.56 -4.13 -2.98
C GLY A 61 12.41 -3.38 -1.67
N VAL A 62 12.87 -4.01 -0.59
CA VAL A 62 12.89 -3.42 0.76
C VAL A 62 14.21 -3.76 1.45
N SER A 63 14.74 -2.84 2.25
CA SER A 63 15.89 -3.11 3.11
C SER A 63 15.43 -3.60 4.48
N LYS A 64 16.32 -4.29 5.20
CA LYS A 64 16.08 -4.66 6.61
C LYS A 64 15.93 -3.46 7.56
N SER A 65 16.27 -2.25 7.11
CA SER A 65 16.03 -1.01 7.86
C SER A 65 14.70 -0.33 7.52
N GLY A 66 13.87 -0.98 6.71
CA GLY A 66 12.54 -0.50 6.32
C GLY A 66 12.52 0.54 5.19
N VAL A 67 13.67 0.81 4.55
CA VAL A 67 13.70 1.63 3.32
C VAL A 67 13.11 0.80 2.19
N ARG A 68 12.27 1.40 1.35
CA ARG A 68 11.59 0.69 0.25
C ARG A 68 11.92 1.34 -1.09
N LEU A 69 11.99 0.51 -2.13
CA LEU A 69 12.03 0.93 -3.52
C LEU A 69 10.66 0.67 -4.15
N GLY A 70 10.00 1.73 -4.59
CA GLY A 70 8.73 1.65 -5.33
C GLY A 70 8.94 1.60 -6.85
N TYR A 71 7.83 1.69 -7.59
CA TYR A 71 7.81 1.73 -9.06
C TYR A 71 8.07 3.14 -9.65
N GLY A 72 8.43 4.11 -8.81
CA GLY A 72 8.58 5.52 -9.19
C GLY A 72 7.32 6.36 -8.94
N LYS A 73 7.38 7.67 -9.24
CA LYS A 73 6.33 8.70 -9.07
C LYS A 73 6.01 9.16 -7.63
N GLY A 74 6.50 8.47 -6.60
CA GLY A 74 6.40 8.93 -5.21
C GLY A 74 4.98 9.03 -4.65
N TYR A 75 4.00 8.34 -5.26
CA TYR A 75 2.61 8.33 -4.79
C TYR A 75 2.49 7.84 -3.35
N TYR A 76 3.19 6.75 -3.03
CA TYR A 76 3.20 6.21 -1.67
C TYR A 76 3.93 7.11 -0.69
N ASP A 77 5.05 7.76 -1.04
CA ASP A 77 5.73 8.67 -0.10
C ASP A 77 4.84 9.85 0.29
N ARG A 78 4.19 10.48 -0.71
CA ARG A 78 3.21 11.56 -0.46
C ARG A 78 2.07 11.07 0.43
N PHE A 79 1.44 9.95 0.09
CA PHE A 79 0.36 9.38 0.91
C PHE A 79 0.83 9.03 2.34
N LEU A 80 1.94 8.31 2.46
CA LEU A 80 2.44 7.77 3.73
C LEU A 80 2.88 8.87 4.71
N SER A 81 3.31 10.03 4.21
CA SER A 81 3.66 11.20 5.03
C SER A 81 2.47 11.83 5.74
N SER A 82 1.24 11.56 5.29
CA SER A 82 0.00 12.13 5.83
C SER A 82 -0.85 11.14 6.64
N THR A 83 -0.37 9.92 6.85
CA THR A 83 -1.14 8.83 7.49
C THR A 83 -0.39 8.15 8.63
N ASN A 84 -1.12 7.86 9.70
CA ASN A 84 -0.67 7.05 10.83
C ASN A 84 -0.97 5.56 10.66
N ALA A 85 -1.45 5.13 9.48
CA ALA A 85 -1.69 3.72 9.19
C ALA A 85 -0.39 2.91 9.32
N VAL A 86 -0.53 1.68 9.85
CA VAL A 86 0.57 0.70 9.90
C VAL A 86 1.01 0.35 8.48
N LYS A 87 2.30 0.48 8.20
CA LYS A 87 2.90 0.41 6.87
C LYS A 87 3.53 -0.96 6.69
N ILE A 88 2.90 -1.82 5.89
CA ILE A 88 3.32 -3.21 5.72
C ILE A 88 3.82 -3.41 4.29
N SER A 89 5.10 -3.70 4.11
CA SER A 89 5.61 -4.20 2.84
C SER A 89 5.22 -5.67 2.70
N LEU A 90 4.48 -5.99 1.64
CA LEU A 90 4.21 -7.37 1.24
C LEU A 90 5.09 -7.68 0.03
N THR A 91 6.12 -8.50 0.24
CA THR A 91 7.19 -8.69 -0.74
C THR A 91 7.78 -10.08 -0.64
N TYR A 92 8.41 -10.59 -1.69
CA TYR A 92 9.10 -11.87 -1.60
C TYR A 92 10.42 -11.75 -0.83
N SER A 93 10.86 -12.82 -0.17
CA SER A 93 12.14 -12.81 0.57
C SER A 93 13.33 -12.43 -0.32
N LYS A 94 13.31 -12.82 -1.60
CA LYS A 94 14.31 -12.41 -2.62
C LYS A 94 14.33 -10.92 -2.96
N GLN A 95 13.29 -10.16 -2.58
CA GLN A 95 13.22 -8.71 -2.77
C GLN A 95 13.75 -7.94 -1.55
N ILE A 96 14.16 -8.65 -0.49
CA ILE A 96 14.88 -8.05 0.63
C ILE A 96 16.34 -7.86 0.21
N VAL A 97 16.78 -6.60 0.16
CA VAL A 97 18.14 -6.24 -0.25
C VAL A 97 18.92 -5.63 0.91
N LYS A 98 20.26 -5.64 0.79
CA LYS A 98 21.15 -5.14 1.85
C LYS A 98 20.93 -3.65 2.16
N SER A 99 20.77 -2.84 1.13
CA SER A 99 20.62 -1.39 1.25
C SER A 99 19.90 -0.82 0.03
N ILE A 100 19.08 0.20 0.26
CA ILE A 100 18.43 1.00 -0.77
C ILE A 100 18.80 2.46 -0.47
N PRO A 101 19.25 3.24 -1.46
CA PRO A 101 19.44 4.68 -1.29
C PRO A 101 18.11 5.31 -0.86
N SER A 102 18.16 6.22 0.11
CA SER A 102 16.97 6.91 0.62
C SER A 102 17.20 8.41 0.71
N ASP A 103 16.18 9.17 0.37
CA ASP A 103 16.12 10.60 0.60
C ASP A 103 15.34 10.94 1.89
N SER A 104 15.43 12.19 2.34
CA SER A 104 14.79 12.67 3.57
C SER A 104 13.26 12.61 3.55
N HIS A 105 12.65 12.50 2.37
CA HIS A 105 11.21 12.41 2.19
C HIS A 105 10.70 10.98 2.10
N ASP A 106 11.59 9.98 2.09
CA ASP A 106 11.20 8.57 2.00
C ASP A 106 10.64 8.07 3.34
N ILE A 107 9.43 7.53 3.30
CA ILE A 107 8.78 7.00 4.50
C ILE A 107 9.12 5.51 4.70
N LYS A 108 9.68 5.17 5.86
CA LYS A 108 9.99 3.77 6.18
C LYS A 108 8.72 2.95 6.42
N ILE A 109 8.82 1.66 6.16
CA ILE A 109 7.80 0.66 6.51
C ILE A 109 7.96 0.21 7.97
N ASP A 110 6.86 -0.22 8.57
CA ASP A 110 6.81 -0.74 9.95
C ASP A 110 6.99 -2.25 9.99
N TRP A 111 6.51 -2.96 8.95
CA TRP A 111 6.57 -4.41 8.86
C TRP A 111 6.99 -4.89 7.47
N ILE A 112 7.81 -5.93 7.42
CA ILE A 112 8.11 -6.73 6.23
C ILE A 112 7.42 -8.07 6.40
N VAL A 113 6.56 -8.43 5.45
CA VAL A 113 5.89 -9.73 5.39
C VAL A 113 6.29 -10.42 4.09
N THR A 114 6.82 -11.63 4.22
CA THR A 114 7.22 -12.48 3.10
C THR A 114 6.52 -13.84 3.16
N GLU A 115 6.82 -14.69 2.18
CA GLU A 115 6.44 -16.10 2.20
C GLU A 115 7.12 -16.91 3.32
N ASP A 116 8.21 -16.39 3.88
CA ASP A 116 9.06 -17.10 4.85
C ASP A 116 8.88 -16.57 6.28
N GLU A 117 8.70 -15.25 6.47
CA GLU A 117 8.69 -14.61 7.78
C GLU A 117 7.93 -13.28 7.84
N ASN A 118 7.66 -12.85 9.09
CA ASN A 118 7.07 -11.54 9.42
C ASN A 118 8.01 -10.79 10.36
N VAL A 119 8.55 -9.66 9.91
CA VAL A 119 9.54 -8.87 10.66
C VAL A 119 8.99 -7.49 10.98
N LYS A 120 9.00 -7.13 12.26
CA LYS A 120 8.70 -5.77 12.74
C LYS A 120 9.98 -4.92 12.75
N ILE A 121 9.92 -3.73 12.16
CA ILE A 121 11.07 -2.81 12.01
C ILE A 121 11.02 -1.68 13.04
N SER A 122 9.82 -1.18 13.35
CA SER A 122 9.54 -0.08 14.29
C SER A 122 8.69 -0.53 15.46
#